data_AF-A0ABD3RBG5-F1
#
_entry.id   AF-A0ABD3RBG5-F1
#
_cell.length_a   1.000
_cell.length_b   1.000
_cell.length_c   1.000
_cell.angle_alpha   90.00
_cell.angle_beta   90.00
_cell.angle_gamma   90.00
#
_symmetry.space_group_name_H-M   'P 1'
#
loop_
_entity.id
_entity.type
_entity.pdbx_description
1 polymer ?
#
loop_
_entity_poly.entity_id
_entity_poly.type
_entity_poly.pdbx_seq_one_letter_code
_entity_poly.pdbx_strand_id
1 'polypeptide(L)'
;MNTITSWDNDYARLARAASQLRTTTSPASVSFFNSNQQQRQGQISSVQAGINRLGSQLTSLEGNLSLSPAEASRRRSLLEGLRGQLLASSEATSAPPGGGGRGESSTAAALRRQDDMIDELAVGVGRLRNQTNLIHQEANSHVRLLDEMDANVDMANRGLEEETRRAIRLREEKSVWKLHLIIVALSVLLFLLILMGLS
;
A
#
# COMPACT_ATOMS: atom_id res chain seq x y z
N MET A 1 13.63 3.84 -7.20
CA MET A 1 13.72 3.60 -5.74
C MET A 1 12.31 3.45 -5.22
N ASN A 2 11.96 2.26 -4.70
CA ASN A 2 10.58 1.96 -4.29
C ASN A 2 10.25 2.70 -2.99
N THR A 3 9.49 3.79 -3.12
CA THR A 3 9.02 4.66 -2.02
C THR A 3 8.22 3.90 -0.97
N ILE A 4 7.58 2.80 -1.38
CA ILE A 4 6.88 1.84 -0.53
C ILE A 4 7.86 1.17 0.45
N THR A 5 8.99 0.68 -0.06
CA THR A 5 10.01 -0.01 0.73
C THR A 5 10.74 0.94 1.69
N SER A 6 10.91 2.22 1.31
CA SER A 6 11.43 3.22 2.26
C SER A 6 10.47 3.47 3.42
N TRP A 7 9.17 3.54 3.15
CA TRP A 7 8.16 3.74 4.18
C TRP A 7 8.15 2.56 5.17
N ASP A 8 8.19 1.32 4.68
CA ASP A 8 8.20 0.12 5.53
C ASP A 8 9.45 0.04 6.41
N ASN A 9 10.61 0.42 5.87
CA ASN A 9 11.87 0.49 6.63
C ASN A 9 11.83 1.56 7.72
N ASP A 10 11.28 2.73 7.42
CA ASP A 10 11.14 3.84 8.37
C ASP A 10 10.14 3.48 9.47
N TYR A 11 9.01 2.83 9.13
CA TYR A 11 8.06 2.29 10.08
C TYR A 11 8.70 1.24 11.00
N ALA A 12 9.44 0.27 10.46
CA ALA A 12 10.09 -0.78 11.25
C ALA A 12 11.13 -0.21 12.23
N ARG A 13 11.90 0.82 11.82
CA ARG A 13 12.81 1.54 12.72
C ARG A 13 12.06 2.23 13.85
N LEU A 14 10.96 2.89 13.53
CA LEU A 14 10.15 3.66 14.48
C LEU A 14 9.44 2.75 15.49
N ALA A 15 8.89 1.63 15.02
CA ALA A 15 8.25 0.63 15.87
C ALA A 15 9.23 0.03 16.88
N ARG A 16 10.48 -0.22 16.48
CA ARG A 16 11.54 -0.67 17.41
C ARG A 16 11.86 0.42 18.45
N ALA A 17 12.01 1.67 18.03
CA ALA A 17 12.26 2.78 18.96
C ALA A 17 11.11 2.96 19.97
N ALA A 18 9.86 2.88 19.52
CA ALA A 18 8.68 2.93 20.38
C ALA A 18 8.64 1.74 21.37
N SER A 19 9.01 0.53 20.93
CA SER A 19 9.06 -0.65 21.81
C SER A 19 10.13 -0.54 22.90
N GLN A 20 11.27 0.07 22.60
CA GLN A 20 12.36 0.28 23.57
C GLN A 20 11.95 1.25 24.69
N LEU A 21 11.19 2.29 24.36
CA LEU A 21 10.63 3.21 25.35
C LEU A 21 9.76 2.47 26.39
N ARG A 22 9.02 1.45 25.95
CA ARG A 22 8.20 0.60 26.83
C ARG A 22 9.01 -0.38 27.68
N THR A 23 10.09 -0.96 27.19
CA THR A 23 10.86 -1.93 27.99
C THR A 23 11.60 -1.27 29.16
N THR A 24 11.90 0.03 29.05
CA THR A 24 12.57 0.80 30.12
C THR A 24 11.67 1.20 31.30
N THR A 25 10.36 0.96 31.22
CA THR A 25 9.40 1.23 32.32
C THR A 25 9.12 0.02 33.22
N SER A 26 9.88 -1.07 33.10
CA SER A 26 9.76 -2.20 34.04
C SER A 26 10.14 -1.77 35.47
N PRO A 27 9.31 -2.09 36.49
CA PRO A 27 9.41 -1.54 37.86
C PRO A 27 10.61 -2.04 38.68
N ALA A 28 11.53 -2.80 38.10
CA ALA A 28 12.69 -3.37 38.81
C ALA A 28 13.87 -2.39 38.96
N SER A 29 13.80 -1.17 38.41
CA SER A 29 14.93 -0.22 38.37
C SER A 29 14.57 1.20 38.83
N VAL A 30 13.73 1.32 39.87
CA VAL A 30 13.21 2.62 40.39
C VAL A 30 14.29 3.61 40.85
N SER A 31 15.55 3.18 41.11
CA SER A 31 16.59 4.09 41.62
C SER A 31 17.35 4.92 40.56
N PHE A 32 17.14 4.70 39.26
CA PHE A 32 17.88 5.41 38.18
C PHE A 32 17.04 6.46 37.43
N PHE A 33 15.86 6.81 37.95
CA PHE A 33 14.82 7.51 37.18
C PHE A 33 15.06 9.00 36.91
N ASN A 34 15.93 9.69 37.66
CA ASN A 34 16.01 11.15 37.62
C ASN A 34 16.91 11.72 36.49
N SER A 35 17.96 10.99 36.07
CA SER A 35 18.88 11.46 35.01
C SER A 35 18.43 11.07 33.59
N ASN A 36 17.54 10.09 33.45
CA ASN A 36 17.08 9.58 32.15
C ASN A 36 15.76 10.20 31.67
N GLN A 37 15.13 11.10 32.43
CA GLN A 37 13.86 11.72 32.00
C GLN A 37 14.06 12.62 30.78
N GLN A 38 15.11 13.43 30.76
CA GLN A 38 15.36 14.40 29.69
C GLN A 38 15.75 13.71 28.36
N GLN A 39 16.52 12.62 28.43
CA GLN A 39 16.80 11.77 27.26
C GLN A 39 15.56 11.04 26.74
N ARG A 40 14.69 10.54 27.63
CA ARG A 40 13.43 9.89 27.24
C ARG A 40 12.46 10.87 26.57
N GLN A 41 12.36 12.08 27.09
CA GLN A 41 11.48 13.10 26.50
C GLN A 41 11.96 13.53 25.10
N GLY A 42 13.28 13.57 24.88
CA GLY A 42 13.87 13.75 23.56
C GLY A 42 13.58 12.59 22.60
N GLN A 43 13.60 11.35 23.08
CA GLN A 43 13.27 10.16 22.29
C GLN A 43 11.78 10.08 21.93
N ILE A 44 10.87 10.42 22.86
CA ILE A 44 9.44 10.49 22.59
C ILE A 44 9.16 11.54 21.50
N SER A 45 9.80 12.71 21.61
CA SER A 45 9.64 13.80 20.64
C SER A 45 10.16 13.42 19.25
N SER A 46 11.29 12.71 19.17
CA SER A 46 11.86 12.27 17.89
C SER A 46 11.03 11.16 17.24
N VAL A 47 10.49 10.24 18.04
CA VAL A 47 9.56 9.22 17.54
C VAL A 47 8.28 9.87 17.02
N GLN A 48 7.74 10.86 17.73
CA GLN A 48 6.54 11.59 17.30
C GLN A 48 6.75 12.38 16.00
N ALA A 49 7.91 13.03 15.83
CA ALA A 49 8.28 13.66 14.57
C ALA A 49 8.39 12.63 13.42
N GLY A 50 8.90 11.43 13.71
CA GLY A 50 8.94 10.31 12.76
C GLY A 50 7.56 9.82 12.33
N ILE A 51 6.60 9.71 13.27
CA ILE A 51 5.21 9.31 12.97
C ILE A 51 4.56 10.35 12.02
N ASN A 52 4.74 11.64 12.30
CA ASN A 52 4.20 12.71 11.45
C ASN A 52 4.80 12.68 10.03
N ARG A 53 6.10 12.35 9.90
CA ARG A 53 6.76 12.19 8.60
C ARG A 53 6.26 10.96 7.84
N LEU A 54 6.06 9.83 8.52
CA LEU A 54 5.45 8.64 7.90
C LEU A 54 4.03 8.91 7.43
N GLY A 55 3.28 9.72 8.20
CA GLY A 55 1.95 10.19 7.82
C GLY A 55 1.96 11.01 6.54
N SER A 56 2.84 12.01 6.43
CA SER A 56 2.93 12.83 5.21
C SER A 56 3.42 12.04 3.99
N GLN A 57 4.35 11.10 4.18
CA GLN A 57 4.77 10.17 3.13
C GLN A 57 3.62 9.29 2.67
N LEU A 58 2.79 8.78 3.60
CA LEU A 58 1.63 7.96 3.26
C LEU A 58 0.61 8.75 2.42
N THR A 59 0.31 9.99 2.80
CA THR A 59 -0.56 10.89 2.02
C THR A 59 0.00 11.16 0.62
N SER A 60 1.32 11.30 0.48
CA SER A 60 1.96 11.50 -0.82
C SER A 60 1.92 10.25 -1.71
N LEU A 61 2.02 9.05 -1.12
CA LEU A 61 1.94 7.77 -1.82
C LEU A 61 0.54 7.48 -2.33
N GLU A 62 -0.47 7.82 -1.52
CA GLU A 62 -1.89 7.76 -1.86
C GLU A 62 -2.22 8.72 -3.02
N GLY A 63 -1.73 9.96 -2.96
CA GLY A 63 -1.93 10.94 -4.03
C GLY A 63 -1.27 10.57 -5.36
N ASN A 64 -0.23 9.74 -5.36
CA ASN A 64 0.47 9.29 -6.56
C ASN A 64 -0.06 7.96 -7.12
N LEU A 65 -1.22 7.46 -6.63
CA LEU A 65 -1.83 6.16 -7.03
C LEU A 65 -0.88 4.96 -6.91
N SER A 66 0.21 5.11 -6.16
CA SER A 66 1.26 4.10 -6.01
C SER A 66 0.90 3.04 -4.96
N LEU A 67 -0.16 3.29 -4.20
CA LEU A 67 -0.68 2.40 -3.17
C LEU A 67 -2.18 2.19 -3.37
N SER A 68 -2.63 0.94 -3.15
CA SER A 68 -4.06 0.65 -3.03
C SER A 68 -4.64 1.39 -1.81
N PRO A 69 -5.84 1.97 -1.89
CA PRO A 69 -6.47 2.66 -0.76
C PRO A 69 -6.63 1.76 0.47
N ALA A 70 -6.92 0.46 0.27
CA ALA A 70 -6.89 -0.55 1.32
C ALA A 70 -5.54 -0.65 2.06
N GLU A 71 -4.43 -0.58 1.33
CA GLU A 71 -3.09 -0.63 1.91
C GLU A 71 -2.75 0.67 2.66
N ALA A 72 -3.16 1.82 2.13
CA ALA A 72 -3.02 3.10 2.81
C ALA A 72 -3.80 3.12 4.13
N SER A 73 -5.03 2.60 4.13
CA SER A 73 -5.89 2.45 5.30
C SER A 73 -5.26 1.55 6.38
N ARG A 74 -4.69 0.40 5.95
CA ARG A 74 -3.95 -0.50 6.84
C ARG A 74 -2.73 0.21 7.47
N ARG A 75 -1.95 0.91 6.67
CA ARG A 75 -0.77 1.67 7.12
C ARG A 75 -1.14 2.81 8.09
N ARG A 76 -2.29 3.46 7.92
CA ARG A 76 -2.82 4.43 8.90
C ARG A 76 -3.15 3.77 10.24
N SER A 77 -3.77 2.59 10.24
CA SER A 77 -4.07 1.88 11.49
C SER A 77 -2.81 1.50 12.29
N LEU A 78 -1.73 1.16 11.60
CA LEU A 78 -0.42 0.88 12.21
C LEU A 78 0.20 2.13 12.85
N LEU A 79 0.14 3.27 12.15
CA LEU A 79 0.61 4.55 12.69
C LEU A 79 -0.22 4.99 13.91
N GLU A 80 -1.54 4.80 13.87
CA GLU A 80 -2.42 5.12 14.99
C GLU A 80 -2.13 4.22 16.20
N GLY A 81 -1.86 2.93 15.98
CA GLY A 81 -1.43 2.01 17.03
C GLY A 81 -0.11 2.44 17.69
N LEU A 82 0.88 2.87 16.90
CA LEU A 82 2.14 3.42 17.44
C LEU A 82 1.91 4.73 18.20
N ARG A 83 1.00 5.58 17.73
CA ARG A 83 0.65 6.85 18.37
C ARG A 83 -0.01 6.62 19.73
N GLY A 84 -0.98 5.70 19.81
CA GLY A 84 -1.63 5.32 21.07
C GLY A 84 -0.65 4.75 22.09
N GLN A 85 0.29 3.91 21.64
CA GLN A 85 1.37 3.38 22.50
C GLN A 85 2.27 4.49 23.06
N LEU A 86 2.57 5.51 22.25
CA LEU A 86 3.39 6.65 22.66
C LEU A 86 2.66 7.51 23.71
N LEU A 87 1.37 7.78 23.50
CA LEU A 87 0.52 8.54 24.42
C LEU A 87 0.45 7.86 25.80
N ALA A 88 0.16 6.56 25.83
CA ALA A 88 0.12 5.78 27.07
C ALA A 88 1.47 5.79 27.83
N SER A 89 2.59 5.80 27.10
CA SER A 89 3.93 5.91 27.72
C SER A 89 4.21 7.31 28.29
N SER A 90 3.68 8.37 27.66
CA SER A 90 3.83 9.74 28.14
C SER A 90 3.03 9.99 29.43
N GLU A 91 1.83 9.41 29.53
CA GLU A 91 0.93 9.56 30.66
C GLU A 91 1.38 8.78 31.90
N ALA A 92 2.08 7.65 31.70
CA ALA A 92 2.76 6.94 32.79
C ALA A 92 3.89 7.77 33.44
N THR A 93 4.37 8.83 32.78
CA THR A 93 5.48 9.66 33.27
C THR A 93 5.00 10.94 33.98
N SER A 94 3.73 11.32 33.85
CA SER A 94 3.13 12.51 34.47
C SER A 94 2.40 12.23 35.79
N ALA A 95 2.30 10.97 36.22
CA ALA A 95 1.82 10.64 37.56
C ALA A 95 2.87 11.02 38.62
N PRO A 96 2.55 11.86 39.63
CA PRO A 96 3.52 12.29 40.63
C PRO A 96 4.01 11.10 41.47
N PRO A 97 5.30 11.07 41.91
CA PRO A 97 5.82 10.03 42.79
C PRO A 97 5.30 10.28 44.21
N GLY A 98 4.04 9.88 44.46
CA GLY A 98 3.38 10.01 45.75
C GLY A 98 3.43 8.72 46.54
N GLY A 99 4.30 8.69 47.56
CA GLY A 99 4.09 8.13 48.90
C GLY A 99 3.50 6.72 49.05
N GLY A 100 4.29 5.82 49.63
CA GLY A 100 3.81 4.52 50.11
C GLY A 100 2.62 4.63 51.07
N GLY A 101 1.66 3.73 50.92
CA GLY A 101 0.55 3.56 51.86
C GLY A 101 -0.63 2.76 51.31
N ARG A 102 -0.75 1.50 51.76
CA ARG A 102 -1.95 0.63 51.78
C ARG A 102 -2.56 0.18 50.44
N GLY A 103 -2.38 -1.11 50.15
CA GLY A 103 -2.85 -1.83 48.95
C GLY A 103 -4.36 -2.09 48.82
N GLU A 104 -5.21 -1.13 49.20
CA GLU A 104 -6.67 -1.16 48.89
C GLU A 104 -7.09 -0.02 47.95
N SER A 105 -6.33 1.09 47.88
CA SER A 105 -6.60 2.18 46.93
C SER A 105 -5.96 1.94 45.55
N SER A 106 -4.90 1.13 45.49
CA SER A 106 -4.22 0.79 44.23
C SER A 106 -5.09 -0.06 43.31
N THR A 107 -5.93 -0.93 43.85
CA THR A 107 -6.90 -1.74 43.09
C THR A 107 -8.05 -0.90 42.56
N ALA A 108 -8.61 0.01 43.37
CA ALA A 108 -9.66 0.93 42.89
C ALA A 108 -9.16 1.92 41.83
N ALA A 109 -7.93 2.43 41.99
CA ALA A 109 -7.29 3.29 41.00
C ALA A 109 -6.88 2.50 39.72
N ALA A 110 -6.51 1.23 39.86
CA ALA A 110 -6.21 0.35 38.72
C ALA A 110 -7.48 -0.04 37.94
N LEU A 111 -8.61 -0.26 38.62
CA LEU A 111 -9.90 -0.56 37.99
C LEU A 111 -10.44 0.63 37.20
N ARG A 112 -10.39 1.85 37.76
CA ARG A 112 -10.75 3.07 36.99
C ARG A 112 -9.92 3.24 35.72
N ARG A 113 -8.62 2.99 35.79
CA ARG A 113 -7.75 3.02 34.59
C ARG A 113 -8.10 1.92 33.59
N GLN A 114 -8.55 0.76 34.05
CA GLN A 114 -9.03 -0.29 33.14
C GLN A 114 -10.34 0.12 32.46
N ASP A 115 -11.26 0.73 33.18
CA ASP A 115 -12.52 1.22 32.61
C ASP A 115 -12.27 2.30 31.55
N ASP A 116 -11.39 3.27 31.84
CA ASP A 116 -10.97 4.30 30.88
C ASP A 116 -10.33 3.68 29.62
N MET A 117 -9.50 2.62 29.79
CA MET A 117 -8.92 1.88 28.66
C MET A 117 -9.98 1.08 27.88
N ILE A 118 -10.99 0.53 28.55
CA ILE A 118 -12.06 -0.22 27.89
C ILE A 118 -12.93 0.72 27.06
N ASP A 119 -13.21 1.93 27.54
CA ASP A 119 -13.93 2.96 26.78
C ASP A 119 -13.12 3.41 25.55
N GLU A 120 -11.81 3.60 25.70
CA GLU A 120 -10.94 3.90 24.56
C GLU A 120 -10.92 2.75 23.54
N LEU A 121 -10.87 1.49 24.01
CA LEU A 121 -10.98 0.31 23.15
C LEU A 121 -12.34 0.23 22.47
N ALA A 122 -13.43 0.57 23.15
CA ALA A 122 -14.78 0.58 22.56
C ALA A 122 -14.89 1.61 21.43
N VAL A 123 -14.34 2.82 21.64
CA VAL A 123 -14.23 3.84 20.60
C VAL A 123 -13.31 3.40 19.46
N GLY A 124 -12.22 2.70 19.78
CA GLY A 124 -11.31 2.08 18.81
C GLY A 124 -12.00 1.01 17.95
N VAL A 125 -12.77 0.12 18.56
CA VAL A 125 -13.55 -0.94 17.88
C VAL A 125 -14.63 -0.34 16.99
N GLY A 126 -15.29 0.75 17.42
CA GLY A 126 -16.23 1.48 16.59
C GLY A 126 -15.58 2.04 15.31
N ARG A 127 -14.38 2.61 15.44
CA ARG A 127 -13.58 3.09 14.30
C ARG A 127 -13.14 1.95 13.38
N LEU A 128 -12.65 0.84 13.94
CA LEU A 128 -12.29 -0.36 13.19
C LEU A 128 -13.49 -0.94 12.43
N ARG A 129 -14.66 -1.01 13.05
CA ARG A 129 -15.90 -1.47 12.40
C ARG A 129 -16.27 -0.59 11.21
N ASN A 130 -16.19 0.73 11.36
CA ASN A 130 -16.45 1.66 10.25
C ASN A 130 -15.42 1.49 9.14
N GLN A 131 -14.14 1.29 9.50
CA GLN A 131 -13.08 1.01 8.55
C GLN A 131 -13.30 -0.33 7.81
N THR A 132 -13.72 -1.39 8.51
CA THR A 132 -14.07 -2.68 7.91
C THR A 132 -15.22 -2.56 6.92
N ASN A 133 -16.24 -1.77 7.24
CA ASN A 133 -17.35 -1.51 6.32
C ASN A 133 -16.89 -0.78 5.06
N LEU A 134 -16.00 0.21 5.19
CA LEU A 134 -15.42 0.91 4.04
C LEU A 134 -14.57 -0.03 3.18
N ILE A 135 -13.72 -0.86 3.80
CA ILE A 135 -12.92 -1.88 3.10
C ILE A 135 -13.82 -2.88 2.37
N HIS A 136 -14.94 -3.29 2.98
CA HIS A 136 -15.88 -4.21 2.32
C HIS A 136 -16.54 -3.56 1.09
N GLN A 137 -16.91 -2.28 1.16
CA GLN A 137 -17.46 -1.55 0.01
C GLN A 137 -16.41 -1.39 -1.10
N GLU A 138 -15.16 -1.11 -0.75
CA GLU A 138 -14.04 -1.03 -1.70
C GLU A 138 -13.73 -2.39 -2.33
N ALA A 139 -13.76 -3.48 -1.56
CA ALA A 139 -13.58 -4.83 -2.10
C ALA A 139 -14.66 -5.16 -3.14
N ASN A 140 -15.92 -4.80 -2.87
CA ASN A 140 -17.01 -4.99 -3.83
C ASN A 140 -16.84 -4.09 -5.08
N SER A 141 -16.32 -2.87 -4.94
CA SER A 141 -16.03 -2.03 -6.10
C SER A 141 -14.87 -2.58 -6.93
N HIS A 142 -13.82 -3.12 -6.29
CA HIS A 142 -12.71 -3.79 -6.96
C HIS A 142 -13.17 -5.03 -7.72
N VAL A 143 -14.09 -5.83 -7.17
CA VAL A 143 -14.67 -6.98 -7.92
C VAL A 143 -15.35 -6.49 -9.20
N ARG A 144 -16.18 -5.44 -9.13
CA ARG A 144 -16.81 -4.87 -10.34
C ARG A 144 -15.81 -4.34 -11.36
N LEU A 145 -14.74 -3.68 -10.90
CA LEU A 145 -13.67 -3.19 -11.77
C LEU A 145 -12.89 -4.33 -12.44
N LEU A 146 -12.67 -5.44 -11.73
CA LEU A 146 -12.04 -6.63 -12.30
C LEU A 146 -12.96 -7.29 -13.34
N ASP A 147 -14.26 -7.38 -13.08
CA ASP A 147 -15.23 -7.90 -14.05
C ASP A 147 -15.28 -7.01 -15.32
N GLU A 148 -15.23 -5.69 -15.16
CA GLU A 148 -15.18 -4.75 -16.29
C GLU A 148 -13.86 -4.87 -17.06
N MET A 149 -12.74 -5.05 -16.36
CA MET A 149 -11.44 -5.28 -16.99
C MET A 149 -11.43 -6.60 -17.77
N ASP A 150 -12.00 -7.67 -17.22
CA ASP A 150 -12.11 -8.97 -17.87
C ASP A 150 -12.94 -8.85 -19.17
N ALA A 151 -14.10 -8.18 -19.09
CA ALA A 151 -14.93 -7.91 -20.27
C ALA A 151 -14.20 -7.06 -21.33
N ASN A 152 -13.39 -6.08 -20.91
CA ASN A 152 -12.62 -5.23 -21.81
C ASN A 152 -11.44 -6.00 -22.43
N VAL A 153 -10.77 -6.87 -21.68
CA VAL A 153 -9.70 -7.75 -22.18
C VAL A 153 -10.28 -8.74 -23.19
N ASP A 154 -11.44 -9.33 -22.90
CA ASP A 154 -12.15 -10.20 -23.84
C ASP A 154 -12.50 -9.48 -25.13
N MET A 155 -13.03 -8.26 -25.04
CA MET A 155 -13.35 -7.43 -26.21
C MET A 155 -12.09 -7.06 -27.01
N ALA A 156 -11.00 -6.68 -26.33
CA ALA A 156 -9.72 -6.38 -26.96
C ALA A 156 -9.14 -7.62 -27.65
N ASN A 157 -9.24 -8.80 -27.03
CA ASN A 157 -8.76 -10.06 -27.60
C ASN A 157 -9.57 -10.45 -28.84
N ARG A 158 -10.90 -10.29 -28.82
CA ARG A 158 -11.75 -10.49 -30.00
C ARG A 158 -11.40 -9.51 -31.12
N GLY A 159 -11.20 -8.22 -30.78
CA GLY A 159 -10.76 -7.22 -31.75
C GLY A 159 -9.41 -7.56 -32.39
N LEU A 160 -8.45 -8.00 -31.57
CA LEU A 160 -7.15 -8.47 -32.04
C LEU A 160 -7.30 -9.70 -32.93
N GLU A 161 -8.10 -10.70 -32.55
CA GLU A 161 -8.31 -11.90 -33.37
C GLU A 161 -8.94 -11.56 -34.73
N GLU A 162 -9.90 -10.63 -34.74
CA GLU A 162 -10.50 -10.12 -35.98
C GLU A 162 -9.50 -9.37 -36.86
N GLU A 163 -8.68 -8.49 -36.28
CA GLU A 163 -7.60 -7.80 -37.00
C GLU A 163 -6.55 -8.78 -37.52
N THR A 164 -6.18 -9.78 -36.72
CA THR A 164 -5.23 -10.83 -37.12
C THR A 164 -5.79 -11.63 -38.31
N ARG A 165 -7.08 -11.98 -38.26
CA ARG A 165 -7.76 -12.67 -39.36
C ARG A 165 -7.83 -11.83 -40.63
N ARG A 166 -8.07 -10.52 -40.51
CA ARG A 166 -8.01 -9.58 -41.65
C ARG A 166 -6.60 -9.48 -42.22
N ALA A 167 -5.57 -9.37 -41.36
CA ALA A 167 -4.17 -9.32 -41.77
C ALA A 167 -3.72 -10.61 -42.51
N ILE A 168 -4.18 -11.78 -42.06
CA ILE A 168 -3.91 -13.06 -42.73
C ILE A 168 -4.53 -13.10 -44.13
N ARG A 169 -5.80 -12.72 -44.28
CA ARG A 169 -6.47 -12.68 -45.59
C ARG A 169 -5.79 -11.70 -46.56
N LEU A 170 -5.44 -10.50 -46.08
CA LEU A 170 -4.70 -9.50 -46.86
C LEU A 170 -3.33 -10.00 -47.34
N ARG A 171 -2.67 -10.85 -46.55
CA ARG A 171 -1.39 -11.47 -46.93
C ARG A 171 -1.56 -12.47 -48.08
N GLU A 172 -2.63 -13.25 -48.10
CA GLU A 172 -2.88 -14.26 -49.13
C GLU A 172 -3.15 -13.62 -50.49
N GLU A 173 -3.99 -12.57 -50.55
CA GLU A 173 -4.34 -11.88 -51.80
C GLU A 173 -3.13 -11.22 -52.49
N LYS A 174 -2.20 -10.66 -51.69
CA LYS A 174 -0.97 -10.06 -52.22
C LYS A 174 -0.05 -11.07 -52.91
N SER A 175 -0.05 -12.33 -52.47
CA SER A 175 0.79 -13.38 -53.05
C SER A 175 0.31 -13.79 -54.45
N VAL A 176 -1.01 -13.96 -54.62
CA VAL A 176 -1.62 -14.34 -55.90
C VAL A 176 -1.48 -13.24 -56.94
N TRP A 177 -1.61 -11.97 -56.54
CA TRP A 177 -1.41 -10.82 -57.44
C TRP A 177 0.04 -10.70 -57.92
N LYS A 178 1.01 -10.90 -57.02
CA LYS A 178 2.43 -10.89 -57.38
C LYS A 178 2.79 -12.01 -58.37
N LEU A 179 2.19 -13.19 -58.22
CA LEU A 179 2.39 -14.32 -59.14
C LEU A 179 1.81 -14.04 -60.54
N HIS A 180 0.61 -13.45 -60.63
CA HIS A 180 0.02 -13.06 -61.92
C HIS A 180 0.87 -12.01 -62.64
N LEU A 181 1.40 -11.02 -61.93
CA LEU A 181 2.27 -9.99 -62.50
C LEU A 181 3.54 -10.60 -63.13
N ILE A 182 4.17 -11.57 -62.45
CA ILE A 182 5.35 -12.27 -62.95
C ILE A 182 5.04 -13.05 -64.23
N ILE A 183 3.90 -13.77 -64.28
CA ILE A 183 3.49 -14.53 -65.47
C ILE A 183 3.30 -13.60 -66.67
N VAL A 184 2.61 -12.47 -66.48
CA VAL A 184 2.39 -11.49 -67.56
C VAL A 184 3.72 -10.90 -68.05
N ALA A 185 4.63 -10.54 -67.15
CA ALA A 185 5.95 -10.03 -67.52
C ALA A 185 6.78 -11.05 -68.32
N LEU A 186 6.78 -12.31 -67.91
CA LEU A 186 7.43 -13.41 -68.64
C LEU A 186 6.80 -13.62 -70.02
N SER A 187 5.47 -13.54 -70.13
CA SER A 187 4.76 -13.68 -71.39
C SER A 187 5.15 -12.57 -72.39
N VAL A 188 5.26 -11.33 -71.92
CA VAL A 188 5.69 -10.19 -72.76
C VAL A 188 7.15 -10.36 -73.18
N LEU A 189 8.03 -10.77 -72.27
CA LEU A 189 9.44 -11.01 -72.56
C LEU A 189 9.63 -12.12 -73.59
N LEU A 190 8.87 -13.22 -73.46
CA LEU A 190 8.84 -14.31 -74.43
C LEU A 190 8.41 -13.79 -75.81
N PHE A 191 7.34 -12.99 -75.87
CA PHE A 191 6.83 -12.43 -77.12
C PHE A 191 7.86 -11.53 -77.81
N LEU A 192 8.56 -10.68 -77.05
CA LEU A 192 9.65 -9.86 -77.56
C LEU A 192 10.79 -10.71 -78.11
N LEU A 193 11.16 -11.80 -77.44
CA LEU A 193 12.22 -12.70 -77.89
C LEU A 193 11.84 -13.40 -79.21
N ILE A 194 10.59 -13.84 -79.34
CA ILE A 194 10.09 -14.42 -80.59
C ILE A 194 10.15 -13.39 -81.72
N LEU A 195 9.71 -12.15 -81.50
CA LEU A 195 9.77 -11.09 -82.51
C LEU A 195 11.20 -10.76 -82.94
N MET A 196 12.14 -10.68 -81.99
CA MET A 196 13.55 -10.40 -82.27
C MET A 196 14.26 -11.60 -82.93
N GLY A 197 13.85 -12.83 -82.61
CA GLY A 197 14.42 -14.04 -83.21
C GLY A 197 13.79 -14.43 -84.55
N LEU A 198 12.60 -13.94 -84.88
CA LEU A 198 11.98 -14.09 -86.20
C LEU A 198 12.41 -13.01 -87.20
N SER A 199 12.94 -11.88 -86.73
CA SER A 199 13.49 -10.79 -87.53
C SER A 199 14.97 -11.00 -87.84
#